data_AF-A0A522UN56-F1
#
_entry.id   AF-A0A522UN56-F1
#
_cell.length_a   1.000
_cell.length_b   1.000
_cell.length_c   1.000
_cell.angle_alpha   90.00
_cell.angle_beta   90.00
_cell.angle_gamma   90.00
#
_symmetry.space_group_name_H-M   'P 1'
#
loop_
_entity.id
_entity.type
_entity.pdbx_description
1 polymer ?
#
loop_
_entity_poly.entity_id
_entity_poly.type
_entity_poly.pdbx_seq_one_letter_code
_entity_poly.pdbx_strand_id
1 'polypeptide(L)' 'MATGARYKVQFRRVRAGKTDYRARKQLIISRKPRLVVRKSLKNTNIQLVIPAKDGDATLVSANTIELKKYG' A
#
# COMPACT_ATOMS: atom_id res chain seq x y z
N MET A 1 -10.26 6.30 19.25
CA MET A 1 -10.41 7.77 19.27
C MET A 1 -9.36 8.36 20.20
N ALA A 2 -9.06 9.66 20.10
CA ALA A 2 -8.18 10.31 21.07
C ALA A 2 -8.92 10.41 22.42
N THR A 3 -8.29 9.96 23.50
CA THR A 3 -8.89 9.95 24.84
C THR A 3 -8.43 11.09 25.75
N GLY A 4 -7.42 11.88 25.33
CA GLY A 4 -6.94 13.05 26.06
C GLY A 4 -5.70 13.67 25.43
N ALA A 5 -5.21 14.77 26.00
CA ALA A 5 -4.10 15.56 25.45
C ALA A 5 -2.77 14.78 25.35
N ARG A 6 -2.55 13.78 26.22
CA ARG A 6 -1.35 12.92 26.20
C ARG A 6 -1.47 11.71 25.26
N TYR A 7 -2.64 11.46 24.68
CA TYR A 7 -2.86 10.26 23.89
C TYR A 7 -2.18 10.36 22.52
N LYS A 8 -1.21 9.47 22.24
CA LYS A 8 -0.56 9.40 20.94
C LYS A 8 -1.48 8.72 19.92
N VAL A 9 -2.11 9.53 19.08
CA VAL A 9 -2.95 9.03 17.99
C VAL A 9 -2.07 8.30 16.96
N GLN A 10 -2.46 7.07 16.63
CA GLN A 10 -1.79 6.30 15.59
C GLN A 10 -1.95 6.96 14.21
N PHE A 11 -0.98 6.75 13.31
CA PHE A 11 -1.05 7.25 11.95
C PHE A 11 -2.32 6.77 11.23
N ARG A 12 -2.86 7.62 10.34
CA ARG A 12 -4.12 7.38 9.60
C ARG A 12 -4.20 5.98 8.96
N ARG A 13 -3.13 5.53 8.30
CA ARG A 13 -3.13 4.24 7.57
C ARG A 13 -3.09 3.02 8.49
N VAL A 14 -2.52 3.13 9.70
CA VAL A 14 -2.57 2.08 10.72
C VAL A 14 -3.97 1.98 11.29
N ARG A 15 -4.58 3.12 11.63
CA ARG A 15 -5.97 3.18 12.10
C ARG A 15 -6.96 2.56 11.12
N ALA A 16 -6.71 2.72 9.81
CA ALA A 16 -7.52 2.11 8.76
C ALA A 16 -7.17 0.64 8.48
N GLY A 17 -6.16 0.06 9.15
CA GLY A 17 -5.69 -1.32 8.92
C GLY A 17 -5.04 -1.56 7.54
N LYS A 18 -4.67 -0.50 6.81
CA LYS A 18 -4.25 -0.60 5.41
C LYS A 18 -2.76 -0.79 5.20
N THR A 19 -1.94 -0.56 6.22
CA THR A 19 -0.47 -0.53 6.07
C THR A 19 0.24 -0.89 7.34
N ASP A 20 1.13 -1.87 7.23
CA ASP A 20 2.18 -2.13 8.20
C ASP A 20 3.40 -1.27 7.88
N TYR A 21 3.73 -0.36 8.80
CA TYR A 21 4.90 0.53 8.65
C TYR A 21 6.23 -0.17 8.91
N ARG A 22 6.27 -1.27 9.68
CA ARG A 22 7.50 -2.03 9.94
C ARG A 22 7.97 -2.73 8.67
N ALA A 23 7.08 -3.50 8.04
CA ALA A 23 7.34 -4.15 6.76
C ALA A 23 7.63 -3.11 5.65
N ARG A 24 6.83 -2.03 5.59
CA ARG A 24 7.04 -0.95 4.61
C ARG A 24 8.45 -0.33 4.73
N LYS A 25 8.93 -0.07 5.94
CA LYS A 25 10.26 0.51 6.18
C LYS A 25 11.36 -0.38 5.60
N GLN A 26 11.32 -1.69 5.86
CA GLN A 26 12.30 -2.66 5.34
C GLN A 26 12.32 -2.68 3.80
N LEU A 27 11.13 -2.68 3.18
CA LEU A 27 11.01 -2.66 1.72
C LEU A 27 11.57 -1.38 1.10
N ILE A 28 11.35 -0.21 1.73
CA ILE A 28 11.92 1.06 1.24
C ILE A 28 13.45 1.06 1.36
N ILE A 29 14.00 0.53 2.46
CA ILE A 29 15.46 0.45 2.67
C ILE A 29 16.14 -0.35 1.56
N SER A 30 15.47 -1.37 1.00
CA SER A 30 16.01 -2.16 -0.10
C SER A 30 16.25 -1.37 -1.41
N ARG A 31 15.72 -0.15 -1.54
CA ARG A 31 15.77 0.72 -2.74
C ARG A 31 15.23 0.10 -4.03
N LYS A 32 14.60 -1.06 -3.96
CA LYS A 32 13.94 -1.70 -5.10
C LYS A 32 12.50 -1.20 -5.24
N PRO A 33 11.97 -1.11 -6.47
CA PRO A 33 10.54 -0.94 -6.68
C PRO A 33 9.76 -2.02 -5.92
N ARG A 34 8.66 -1.63 -5.29
CA ARG A 34 7.85 -2.54 -4.46
C ARG A 34 6.69 -3.05 -5.28
N LEU A 35 6.55 -4.37 -5.32
CA LEU A 35 5.35 -5.01 -5.88
C LEU A 35 4.27 -5.06 -4.79
N VAL A 36 3.29 -4.18 -4.89
CA VAL A 36 2.16 -4.11 -3.97
C VAL A 36 1.06 -5.02 -4.49
N VAL A 37 0.84 -6.14 -3.80
CA VAL A 37 -0.25 -7.07 -4.08
C VAL A 37 -1.39 -6.82 -3.08
N ARG A 38 -2.59 -6.58 -3.59
CA ARG A 38 -3.81 -6.41 -2.79
C ARG A 38 -4.88 -7.36 -3.28
N LYS A 39 -5.26 -8.31 -2.42
CA LYS A 39 -6.35 -9.23 -2.65
C LYS A 39 -7.65 -8.65 -2.09
N SER A 40 -8.71 -8.76 -2.87
CA SER A 40 -10.10 -8.61 -2.42
C SER A 40 -10.81 -9.97 -2.55
N LEU A 41 -12.09 -10.04 -2.20
CA LEU A 41 -12.85 -11.29 -2.29
C LEU A 41 -12.92 -11.86 -3.72
N LYS A 42 -13.05 -10.98 -4.72
CA LYS A 42 -13.27 -11.39 -6.13
C LYS A 42 -12.15 -10.96 -7.08
N ASN A 43 -11.33 -10.00 -6.69
CA ASN A 43 -10.32 -9.40 -7.55
C ASN A 43 -8.95 -9.32 -6.86
N THR A 44 -7.90 -9.35 -7.67
CA THR A 44 -6.53 -9.09 -7.22
C THR A 44 -5.97 -7.91 -8.00
N ASN A 45 -5.39 -6.95 -7.28
CA ASN A 45 -4.74 -5.79 -7.86
C ASN A 45 -3.24 -5.84 -7.52
N ILE A 46 -2.41 -5.67 -8.55
CA ILE A 46 -0.95 -5.71 -8.47
C ILE A 46 -0.43 -4.38 -8.99
N GLN A 47 0.44 -3.72 -8.23
CA GLN A 47 1.01 -2.43 -8.60
C GLN A 47 2.52 -2.43 -8.36
N LEU A 48 3.28 -1.92 -9.33
CA LEU A 48 4.70 -1.64 -9.18
C LEU A 48 4.87 -0.19 -8.72
N VAL A 49 5.40 -0.02 -7.50
CA VAL A 49 5.38 1.28 -6.80
C VAL A 49 6.78 1.69 -6.35
N ILE A 50 7.13 2.95 -6.61
CA ILE A 50 8.37 3.59 -6.16
C ILE A 50 8.05 4.64 -5.10
N PRO A 51 8.86 4.77 -4.03
CA PRO A 51 8.71 5.87 -3.08
C PRO A 51 9.14 7.21 -3.71
N ALA A 52 8.29 8.23 -3.67
CA ALA A 52 8.62 9.61 -4.01
C ALA A 52 8.46 10.52 -2.77
N LYS A 53 8.85 11.80 -2.90
CA LYS A 53 8.89 12.74 -1.76
C LYS A 53 7.50 13.01 -1.18
N ASP A 54 6.51 13.26 -2.03
CA ASP A 54 5.15 13.65 -1.61
C ASP A 54 4.20 12.46 -1.43
N GLY A 55 4.62 11.28 -1.91
CA GLY A 55 3.78 10.08 -1.94
C GLY A 55 4.44 8.96 -2.72
N ASP A 56 3.76 7.82 -2.78
CA ASP A 56 4.21 6.71 -3.61
C ASP A 56 3.78 6.95 -5.07
N ALA A 57 4.69 6.74 -6.02
CA ALA A 57 4.42 6.79 -7.45
C ALA A 57 4.21 5.37 -7.99
N THR A 58 3.09 5.14 -8.67
CA THR A 58 2.80 3.87 -9.34
C THR A 58 3.32 3.92 -10.76
N LEU A 59 4.23 3.00 -11.12
CA LEU A 59 4.75 2.89 -12.48
C LEU A 59 3.81 2.09 -13.38
N VAL A 60 3.36 0.93 -12.87
CA VAL A 60 2.51 -0.01 -13.61
C VAL A 60 1.48 -0.59 -12.65
N SER A 61 0.28 -0.82 -13.16
CA SER A 61 -0.79 -1.52 -12.45
C SER A 61 -1.41 -2.59 -13.33
N ALA A 62 -1.85 -3.68 -12.70
CA ALA A 62 -2.61 -4.74 -13.34
C ALA A 62 -3.73 -5.20 -12.41
N ASN A 63 -4.91 -5.42 -12.98
CA ASN A 63 -6.08 -5.90 -12.26
C ASN A 63 -6.69 -7.13 -12.93
N THR A 64 -7.22 -8.08 -12.15
CA THR A 64 -7.93 -9.25 -12.67
C THR A 64 -9.14 -8.91 -13.56
N ILE A 65 -9.73 -7.72 -13.42
CA ILE A 65 -10.82 -7.27 -14.30
C ILE A 65 -10.32 -7.03 -15.73
N GLU A 66 -9.10 -6.49 -15.88
CA GLU A 66 -8.49 -6.20 -17.18
C GLU A 66 -8.16 -7.48 -17.95
N LEU A 67 -7.90 -8.58 -17.24
CA LEU A 67 -7.64 -9.89 -17.83
C LEU A 67 -8.80 -10.42 -18.68
N LYS A 68 -10.05 -10.05 -18.37
CA LYS A 68 -11.23 -10.43 -19.16
C LYS A 68 -11.16 -10.01 -20.63
N LYS A 69 -10.29 -9.04 -20.97
CA LYS A 69 -10.07 -8.59 -22.34
C LYS A 69 -9.18 -9.54 -23.15
N TYR A 70 -8.50 -10.48 -22.49
CA TYR A 70 -7.46 -11.32 -23.08
C TYR A 70 -7.89 -12.79 -23.23
N GLY A 71 -9.16 -13.14 -22.94
CA GLY A 71 -9.73 -14.48 -23.10
C GLY A 71 -10.29 -15.03 -21.78
#